data_AF-A0AAE0IK70-F1
#
_entry.id   AF-A0AAE0IK70-F1
#
_cell.length_a   1.000
_cell.length_b   1.000
_cell.length_c   1.000
_cell.angle_alpha   90.00
_cell.angle_beta   90.00
_cell.angle_gamma   90.00
#
_symmetry.space_group_name_H-M   'P 1'
#
loop_
_entity.id
_entity.type
_entity.pdbx_description
1 polymer ?
#
loop_
_entity_poly.entity_id
_entity_poly.type
_entity_poly.pdbx_seq_one_letter_code
_entity_poly.pdbx_strand_id
1 'polypeptide(L)'
;MLGSYFLSTCLFAASGLAVPARRIDLRGTDGIVGHWSLSEFHRECSQDDNICKYEFNIDENNTGADGYACAFSVKGADDRPAGETDFHDKPCEQMSDRFRVNGGWDGRGFMTIVVTDVSLNALAFYGYTVDELEAGPITKDSPAYVVGTLANEASTEIITRSSEPEEETWQILEMSRNYDPVERSTHLDFTISLANGSEQHCDIDIPDTDNDATFWAQPCGNDFTVSWGYKEEADGAVMTVCNPGKKQNAWFGWDRISNQADLGDSPRNPVYPGDCQ
;
A
#
# COMPACT_ATOMS: atom_id res chain seq x y z
N MET A 1 -66.65 31.48 36.82
CA MET A 1 -65.24 31.93 36.92
C MET A 1 -64.39 30.94 36.15
N LEU A 2 -63.98 31.31 34.94
CA LEU A 2 -63.15 30.50 34.05
C LEU A 2 -61.69 30.79 34.37
N GLY A 3 -60.95 29.77 34.84
CA GLY A 3 -59.51 29.85 35.09
C GLY A 3 -58.75 29.04 34.05
N SER A 4 -58.10 29.74 33.13
CA SER A 4 -57.23 29.19 32.08
C SER A 4 -55.97 28.57 32.68
N TYR A 5 -55.65 27.33 32.31
CA TYR A 5 -54.34 26.73 32.57
C TYR A 5 -53.51 26.77 31.27
N PHE A 6 -52.43 27.54 31.28
CA PHE A 6 -51.44 27.59 30.22
C PHE A 6 -50.52 26.35 30.29
N LEU A 7 -50.41 25.60 29.20
CA LEU A 7 -49.32 24.63 29.01
C LEU A 7 -48.00 25.40 28.85
N SER A 8 -47.02 25.10 29.70
CA SER A 8 -45.65 25.58 29.58
C SER A 8 -44.80 24.50 28.91
N THR A 9 -44.39 24.75 27.67
CA THR A 9 -43.50 23.88 26.90
C THR A 9 -42.06 24.19 27.28
N CYS A 10 -41.35 23.23 27.89
CA CYS A 10 -39.90 23.33 28.08
C CYS A 10 -39.18 23.06 26.75
N LEU A 11 -38.56 24.08 26.17
CA LEU A 11 -37.52 23.92 25.15
C LEU A 11 -36.24 23.40 25.83
N PHE A 12 -35.81 22.19 25.49
CA PHE A 12 -34.44 21.75 25.78
C PHE A 12 -33.52 22.36 24.72
N ALA A 13 -32.75 23.39 25.10
CA ALA A 13 -31.63 23.87 24.29
C ALA A 13 -30.48 22.86 24.43
N ALA A 14 -30.37 21.93 23.48
CA ALA A 14 -29.19 21.08 23.35
C ALA A 14 -28.00 21.98 22.98
N SER A 15 -27.17 22.30 23.96
CA SER A 15 -25.89 22.96 23.74
C SER A 15 -24.93 21.91 23.19
N GLY A 16 -24.98 21.69 21.88
CA GLY A 16 -23.95 20.92 21.19
C GLY A 16 -22.65 21.69 21.32
N LEU A 17 -21.77 21.26 22.23
CA LEU A 17 -20.37 21.67 22.20
C LEU A 17 -19.80 21.12 20.91
N ALA A 18 -19.68 21.98 19.89
CA ALA A 18 -18.86 21.68 18.73
C ALA A 18 -17.44 21.47 19.26
N VAL A 19 -17.03 20.20 19.33
CA VAL A 19 -15.62 19.85 19.55
C VAL A 19 -14.86 20.57 18.44
N PRO A 20 -13.90 21.45 18.75
CA PRO A 20 -13.12 22.09 17.72
C PRO A 20 -12.46 20.97 16.91
N ALA A 21 -12.79 20.89 15.62
CA ALA A 21 -12.08 20.03 14.70
C ALA A 21 -10.60 20.40 14.81
N ARG A 22 -9.80 19.52 15.42
CA ARG A 22 -8.35 19.67 15.43
C ARG A 22 -7.95 19.62 13.96
N ARG A 23 -7.59 20.78 13.41
CA ARG A 23 -6.78 20.80 12.19
C ARG A 23 -5.44 20.21 12.60
N ILE A 24 -5.19 18.98 12.17
CA ILE A 24 -3.84 18.41 12.19
C ILE A 24 -3.02 19.31 11.26
N ASP A 25 -2.02 19.98 11.82
CA ASP A 25 -1.06 20.76 11.05
C ASP A 25 -0.11 19.77 10.35
N LEU A 26 -0.40 19.46 9.09
CA LEU A 26 0.33 18.52 8.24
C LEU A 26 1.66 19.11 7.73
N ARG A 27 2.41 19.79 8.59
CA ARG A 27 3.77 20.30 8.31
C ARG A 27 4.82 19.53 9.10
N GLY A 28 4.71 18.20 9.06
CA GLY A 28 5.76 17.28 9.47
C GLY A 28 6.48 16.75 8.21
N THR A 29 7.79 16.83 8.21
CA THR A 29 8.70 16.19 7.25
C THR A 29 8.41 14.68 7.16
N ASP A 30 8.37 14.11 5.94
CA ASP A 30 8.37 12.66 5.56
C ASP A 30 7.10 12.02 4.94
N GLY A 31 6.02 12.74 4.63
CA GLY A 31 4.90 12.16 3.85
C GLY A 31 4.09 11.06 4.57
N ILE A 32 4.44 10.71 5.81
CA ILE A 32 3.69 9.85 6.72
C ILE A 32 2.51 10.64 7.30
N VAL A 33 1.30 10.11 7.16
CA VAL A 33 0.04 10.69 7.69
C VAL A 33 -0.57 9.93 8.83
N GLY A 34 0.00 8.77 9.17
CA GLY A 34 -0.43 8.02 10.33
C GLY A 34 0.34 6.73 10.53
N HIS A 35 -0.04 6.01 11.59
CA HIS A 35 0.31 4.61 11.77
C HIS A 35 -0.97 3.81 11.78
N TRP A 36 -1.09 2.86 10.87
CA TRP A 36 -2.28 2.02 10.73
C TRP A 36 -1.95 0.60 11.19
N SER A 37 -2.97 -0.10 11.68
CA SER A 37 -2.86 -1.52 11.96
C SER A 37 -3.93 -2.31 11.21
N LEU A 38 -3.53 -3.49 10.70
CA LEU A 38 -4.46 -4.54 10.31
C LEU A 38 -4.50 -5.55 11.45
N SER A 39 -5.62 -5.61 12.16
CA SER A 39 -5.85 -6.55 13.23
C SER A 39 -6.75 -7.71 12.79
N GLU A 40 -6.60 -8.84 13.48
CA GLU A 40 -7.35 -10.07 13.22
C GLU A 40 -7.25 -10.53 11.74
N PHE A 41 -6.11 -10.28 11.09
CA PHE A 41 -5.90 -10.66 9.70
C PHE A 41 -5.87 -12.17 9.54
N HIS A 42 -6.82 -12.69 8.76
CA HIS A 42 -6.94 -14.10 8.45
C HIS A 42 -7.30 -14.30 6.97
N ARG A 43 -6.70 -15.34 6.38
CA ARG A 43 -7.01 -15.83 5.05
C ARG A 43 -7.50 -17.27 5.13
N GLU A 44 -8.66 -17.53 4.55
CA GLU A 44 -9.21 -18.89 4.42
C GLU A 44 -9.38 -19.23 2.94
N CYS A 45 -8.73 -20.28 2.47
CA CYS A 45 -8.86 -20.77 1.10
C CYS A 45 -9.74 -22.02 1.04
N SER A 46 -10.50 -22.16 -0.05
CA SER A 46 -11.31 -23.36 -0.30
C SER A 46 -10.43 -24.60 -0.42
N GLN A 47 -11.03 -25.81 -0.27
CA GLN A 47 -10.26 -27.07 -0.33
C GLN A 47 -9.54 -27.30 -1.66
N ASP A 48 -10.05 -26.72 -2.75
CA ASP A 48 -9.45 -26.75 -4.08
C ASP A 48 -8.55 -25.54 -4.36
N ASP A 49 -8.33 -24.68 -3.36
CA ASP A 49 -7.55 -23.43 -3.41
C ASP A 49 -7.92 -22.53 -4.59
N ASN A 50 -9.19 -22.58 -5.01
CA ASN A 50 -9.69 -21.79 -6.13
C ASN A 50 -10.27 -20.45 -5.68
N ILE A 51 -10.62 -20.33 -4.40
CA ILE A 51 -11.10 -19.08 -3.80
C ILE A 51 -10.47 -18.91 -2.42
N CYS A 52 -9.87 -17.75 -2.17
CA CYS A 52 -9.42 -17.34 -0.83
C CYS A 52 -10.22 -16.12 -0.36
N LYS A 53 -10.72 -16.21 0.86
CA LYS A 53 -11.38 -15.11 1.58
C LYS A 53 -10.38 -14.46 2.51
N TYR A 54 -10.35 -13.14 2.53
CA TYR A 54 -9.51 -12.31 3.39
C TYR A 54 -10.41 -11.53 4.34
N GLU A 55 -10.07 -11.51 5.62
CA GLU A 55 -10.79 -10.78 6.68
C GLU A 55 -9.80 -10.12 7.64
N PHE A 56 -10.05 -8.85 7.99
CA PHE A 56 -9.25 -8.08 8.96
C PHE A 56 -9.99 -6.79 9.37
N ASN A 57 -9.51 -6.11 10.42
CA ASN A 57 -9.95 -4.77 10.79
C ASN A 57 -8.83 -3.74 10.58
N ILE A 58 -9.18 -2.58 10.05
CA ILE A 58 -8.26 -1.46 9.78
C ILE A 58 -8.41 -0.41 10.89
N ASP A 59 -7.41 -0.21 11.74
CA ASP A 59 -7.39 0.94 12.69
C ASP A 59 -6.41 1.99 12.20
N GLU A 60 -6.92 3.19 11.91
CA GLU A 60 -6.11 4.33 11.51
C GLU A 60 -5.70 5.13 12.75
N ASN A 61 -4.39 5.30 12.94
CA ASN A 61 -3.79 6.04 14.05
C ASN A 61 -4.04 5.43 15.44
N ASN A 62 -4.28 4.11 15.50
CA ASN A 62 -4.46 3.36 16.74
C ASN A 62 -5.47 4.06 17.68
N THR A 63 -6.58 4.51 17.10
CA THR A 63 -7.59 5.30 17.81
C THR A 63 -8.45 4.44 18.74
N GLY A 64 -8.29 3.11 18.69
CA GLY A 64 -8.83 2.19 19.69
C GLY A 64 -10.35 1.98 19.59
N ALA A 65 -10.96 2.34 18.46
CA ALA A 65 -12.37 2.14 18.19
C ALA A 65 -12.54 1.04 17.13
N ASP A 66 -12.62 -0.22 17.55
CA ASP A 66 -12.98 -1.48 16.83
C ASP A 66 -12.45 -1.72 15.39
N GLY A 67 -11.63 -0.82 14.85
CA GLY A 67 -11.23 -0.78 13.44
C GLY A 67 -12.40 -0.71 12.46
N TYR A 68 -12.09 -0.61 11.18
CA TYR A 68 -13.03 -0.80 10.08
C TYR A 68 -12.91 -2.23 9.57
N ALA A 69 -13.98 -3.01 9.70
CA ALA A 69 -14.01 -4.38 9.19
C ALA A 69 -13.88 -4.40 7.66
N CYS A 70 -12.96 -5.21 7.16
CA CYS A 70 -12.73 -5.46 5.75
C CYS A 70 -12.84 -6.96 5.47
N ALA A 71 -13.63 -7.30 4.46
CA ALA A 71 -13.73 -8.64 3.92
C ALA A 71 -13.80 -8.57 2.40
N PHE A 72 -13.16 -9.52 1.71
CA PHE A 72 -13.28 -9.73 0.28
C PHE A 72 -12.77 -11.13 -0.12
N SER A 73 -13.05 -11.53 -1.36
CA SER A 73 -12.58 -12.81 -1.91
C SER A 73 -11.76 -12.63 -3.19
N VAL A 74 -10.77 -13.51 -3.35
CA VAL A 74 -9.88 -13.61 -4.50
C VAL A 74 -10.07 -15.00 -5.12
N LYS A 75 -10.12 -15.07 -6.45
CA LYS A 75 -10.17 -16.33 -7.20
C LYS A 75 -8.81 -16.58 -7.82
N GLY A 76 -8.45 -17.85 -8.01
CA GLY A 76 -7.29 -18.24 -8.80
C GLY A 76 -7.37 -17.68 -10.22
N ALA A 77 -6.21 -17.30 -10.78
CA ALA A 77 -6.07 -16.81 -12.15
C ALA A 77 -4.79 -17.37 -12.79
N ASP A 78 -4.75 -17.44 -14.13
CA ASP A 78 -3.57 -17.86 -14.90
C ASP A 78 -2.98 -19.22 -14.46
N ASP A 79 -3.85 -20.21 -14.25
CA ASP A 79 -3.50 -21.54 -13.74
C ASP A 79 -2.82 -21.55 -12.36
N ARG A 80 -2.89 -20.43 -11.61
CA ARG A 80 -2.43 -20.33 -10.22
C ARG A 80 -3.59 -20.49 -9.23
N PRO A 81 -3.33 -21.10 -8.06
CA PRO A 81 -4.30 -21.12 -6.97
C PRO A 81 -4.56 -19.71 -6.44
N ALA A 82 -5.72 -19.50 -5.81
CA ALA A 82 -6.12 -18.22 -5.24
C ALA A 82 -5.16 -17.72 -4.15
N GLY A 83 -4.53 -18.63 -3.40
CA GLY A 83 -3.54 -18.29 -2.39
C GLY A 83 -2.26 -17.66 -2.94
N GLU A 84 -1.98 -17.87 -4.23
CA GLU A 84 -0.77 -17.43 -4.95
C GLU A 84 -1.11 -16.46 -6.10
N THR A 85 -2.34 -15.92 -6.08
CA THR A 85 -2.85 -15.03 -7.12
C THR A 85 -2.79 -13.58 -6.64
N ASP A 86 -2.18 -12.74 -7.48
CA ASP A 86 -2.17 -11.29 -7.29
C ASP A 86 -3.57 -10.72 -7.45
N PHE A 87 -3.88 -9.66 -6.71
CA PHE A 87 -5.17 -9.00 -6.80
C PHE A 87 -5.05 -7.50 -6.59
N HIS A 88 -6.02 -6.78 -7.13
CA HIS A 88 -6.04 -5.33 -7.07
C HIS A 88 -7.47 -4.84 -6.87
N ASP A 89 -7.57 -3.60 -6.40
CA ASP A 89 -8.80 -2.84 -6.22
C ASP A 89 -9.93 -3.63 -5.54
N LYS A 90 -9.59 -4.51 -4.59
CA LYS A 90 -10.61 -5.26 -3.86
C LYS A 90 -11.31 -4.32 -2.89
N PRO A 91 -12.63 -4.10 -3.04
CA PRO A 91 -13.36 -3.28 -2.10
C PRO A 91 -13.57 -4.07 -0.81
N CYS A 92 -13.37 -3.42 0.33
CA CYS A 92 -13.85 -3.96 1.60
C CYS A 92 -15.38 -3.96 1.60
N GLU A 93 -16.03 -5.12 1.74
CA GLU A 93 -17.49 -5.28 1.58
C GLU A 93 -18.34 -4.25 2.35
N GLN A 94 -17.98 -3.90 3.59
CA GLN A 94 -18.73 -2.95 4.43
C GLN A 94 -18.35 -1.48 4.19
N MET A 95 -17.21 -1.24 3.55
CA MET A 95 -16.61 0.08 3.33
C MET A 95 -16.12 0.21 1.88
N SER A 96 -16.97 -0.24 0.95
CA SER A 96 -16.66 -0.37 -0.49
C SER A 96 -16.38 0.96 -1.18
N ASP A 97 -16.57 2.06 -0.48
CA ASP A 97 -16.48 3.43 -0.98
C ASP A 97 -15.20 4.09 -0.48
N ARG A 98 -14.56 3.48 0.53
CA ARG A 98 -13.45 4.06 1.30
C ARG A 98 -12.18 3.23 1.19
N PHE A 99 -12.26 1.93 1.45
CA PHE A 99 -11.07 1.09 1.49
C PHE A 99 -10.93 0.26 0.22
N ARG A 100 -9.70 0.22 -0.30
CA ARG A 100 -9.26 -0.65 -1.39
C ARG A 100 -8.06 -1.46 -0.97
N VAL A 101 -8.03 -2.71 -1.42
CA VAL A 101 -6.99 -3.66 -1.07
C VAL A 101 -6.34 -4.22 -2.33
N ASN A 102 -5.01 -4.16 -2.35
CA ASN A 102 -4.18 -4.81 -3.35
C ASN A 102 -3.33 -5.89 -2.68
N GLY A 103 -2.98 -6.92 -3.42
CA GLY A 103 -2.23 -8.07 -2.97
C GLY A 103 -1.23 -8.51 -4.06
N GLY A 104 0.02 -8.75 -3.66
CA GLY A 104 1.06 -9.25 -4.57
C GLY A 104 1.79 -10.45 -3.96
N TRP A 105 1.88 -11.53 -4.72
CA TRP A 105 2.58 -12.76 -4.39
C TRP A 105 3.97 -12.78 -5.04
N ASP A 106 4.99 -13.16 -4.27
CA ASP A 106 6.38 -13.13 -4.75
C ASP A 106 6.83 -14.43 -5.43
N GLY A 107 5.97 -15.47 -5.47
CA GLY A 107 6.32 -16.78 -6.02
C GLY A 107 7.13 -17.69 -5.10
N ARG A 108 7.50 -17.24 -3.89
CA ARG A 108 8.43 -17.94 -2.98
C ARG A 108 7.91 -18.05 -1.55
N GLY A 109 6.67 -17.65 -1.29
CA GLY A 109 6.04 -17.82 0.02
C GLY A 109 5.70 -16.52 0.73
N PHE A 110 5.66 -15.39 0.02
CA PHE A 110 5.40 -14.08 0.62
C PHE A 110 4.31 -13.31 -0.13
N MET A 111 3.39 -12.73 0.64
CA MET A 111 2.30 -11.87 0.15
C MET A 111 2.45 -10.46 0.72
N THR A 112 2.41 -9.46 -0.13
CA THR A 112 2.24 -8.07 0.28
C THR A 112 0.77 -7.68 0.15
N ILE A 113 0.19 -7.11 1.20
CA ILE A 113 -1.13 -6.50 1.22
C ILE A 113 -0.96 -4.99 1.33
N VAL A 114 -1.64 -4.25 0.46
CA VAL A 114 -1.68 -2.78 0.49
C VAL A 114 -3.11 -2.34 0.72
N VAL A 115 -3.34 -1.65 1.84
CA VAL A 115 -4.64 -1.05 2.16
C VAL A 115 -4.59 0.43 1.85
N THR A 116 -5.54 0.90 1.05
CA THR A 116 -5.68 2.30 0.65
C THR A 116 -6.99 2.85 1.22
N ASP A 117 -6.93 3.96 1.95
CA ASP A 117 -8.10 4.80 2.22
C ASP A 117 -8.21 5.87 1.12
N VAL A 118 -9.21 5.75 0.26
CA VAL A 118 -9.45 6.71 -0.81
C VAL A 118 -9.93 8.07 -0.29
N SER A 119 -10.50 8.13 0.91
CA SER A 119 -11.03 9.36 1.51
C SER A 119 -9.93 10.20 2.17
N LEU A 120 -8.99 9.54 2.84
CA LEU A 120 -7.77 10.19 3.34
C LEU A 120 -6.70 10.33 2.26
N ASN A 121 -6.92 9.68 1.11
CA ASN A 121 -5.96 9.59 0.04
C ASN A 121 -4.63 9.10 0.63
N ALA A 122 -4.63 7.94 1.28
CA ALA A 122 -3.49 7.39 2.00
C ALA A 122 -3.41 5.86 1.88
N LEU A 123 -2.22 5.29 1.98
CA LEU A 123 -2.00 3.84 1.90
C LEU A 123 -0.98 3.33 2.92
N ALA A 124 -1.07 2.05 3.26
CA ALA A 124 -0.14 1.34 4.14
C ALA A 124 0.15 -0.07 3.60
N PHE A 125 1.38 -0.57 3.84
CA PHE A 125 1.90 -1.83 3.31
C PHE A 125 2.10 -2.87 4.42
N TYR A 126 1.73 -4.12 4.16
CA TYR A 126 1.83 -5.22 5.11
C TYR A 126 2.34 -6.48 4.40
N GLY A 127 3.46 -7.02 4.86
CA GLY A 127 4.01 -8.28 4.36
C GLY A 127 3.58 -9.46 5.21
N TYR A 128 3.33 -10.62 4.60
CA TYR A 128 2.96 -11.87 5.28
C TYR A 128 3.68 -13.07 4.65
N THR A 129 4.23 -13.96 5.48
CA THR A 129 4.74 -15.26 5.02
C THR A 129 3.60 -16.27 4.86
N VAL A 130 3.83 -17.39 4.15
CA VAL A 130 2.87 -18.50 4.06
C VAL A 130 2.45 -18.99 5.44
N ASP A 131 3.41 -19.22 6.33
CA ASP A 131 3.13 -19.71 7.69
C ASP A 131 2.22 -18.74 8.45
N GLU A 132 2.43 -17.43 8.28
CA GLU A 132 1.56 -16.41 8.86
C GLU A 132 0.15 -16.43 8.24
N LEU A 133 0.06 -16.55 6.92
CA LEU A 133 -1.22 -16.60 6.21
C LEU A 133 -2.05 -17.84 6.58
N GLU A 134 -1.39 -18.97 6.87
CA GLU A 134 -2.03 -20.22 7.30
C GLU A 134 -2.38 -20.23 8.80
N ALA A 135 -1.56 -19.59 9.64
CA ALA A 135 -1.69 -19.65 11.09
C ALA A 135 -2.67 -18.62 11.70
N GLY A 136 -3.17 -17.65 10.93
CA GLY A 136 -3.95 -16.51 11.42
C GLY A 136 -5.07 -16.83 12.43
N PRO A 137 -5.56 -15.83 13.18
CA PRO A 137 -5.45 -14.39 12.94
C PRO A 137 -4.14 -13.74 13.41
N ILE A 138 -3.70 -12.69 12.68
CA ILE A 138 -2.46 -11.94 12.96
C ILE A 138 -2.75 -10.43 12.99
N THR A 139 -2.03 -9.69 13.82
CA THR A 139 -2.06 -8.22 13.82
C THR A 139 -0.70 -7.66 13.39
N LYS A 140 -0.70 -6.69 12.47
CA LYS A 140 0.51 -5.97 12.04
C LYS A 140 0.25 -4.47 11.97
N ASP A 141 1.26 -3.70 12.36
CA ASP A 141 1.28 -2.24 12.23
C ASP A 141 2.14 -1.81 11.03
N SER A 142 1.84 -0.64 10.47
CA SER A 142 2.60 -0.03 9.37
C SER A 142 2.36 1.48 9.32
N PRO A 143 3.38 2.31 9.02
CA PRO A 143 3.15 3.70 8.67
C PRO A 143 2.26 3.82 7.43
N ALA A 144 1.41 4.86 7.43
CA ALA A 144 0.54 5.21 6.32
C ALA A 144 1.01 6.51 5.65
N TYR A 145 0.94 6.56 4.33
CA TYR A 145 1.50 7.62 3.48
C TYR A 145 0.41 8.24 2.61
N VAL A 146 0.44 9.55 2.31
CA VAL A 146 -0.55 10.11 1.36
C VAL A 146 -0.32 9.51 -0.03
N VAL A 147 -1.39 8.98 -0.61
CA VAL A 147 -1.53 8.64 -2.02
C VAL A 147 -1.34 9.94 -2.79
N GLY A 148 -0.22 10.11 -3.48
CA GLY A 148 0.09 11.41 -4.08
C GLY A 148 0.75 12.43 -3.13
N THR A 149 1.30 12.06 -1.96
CA THR A 149 2.63 12.64 -1.58
C THR A 149 3.76 12.03 -2.41
N LEU A 150 3.40 11.09 -3.29
CA LEU A 150 4.10 10.85 -4.55
C LEU A 150 4.01 12.13 -5.42
N ALA A 151 2.84 12.78 -5.52
CA ALA A 151 2.56 14.01 -6.30
C ALA A 151 2.64 15.30 -5.46
N ASN A 152 3.77 15.99 -5.44
CA ASN A 152 3.68 17.41 -5.16
C ASN A 152 3.06 18.17 -6.35
N GLU A 153 1.84 18.63 -6.09
CA GLU A 153 1.13 19.81 -6.62
C GLU A 153 0.09 19.58 -7.74
N ALA A 154 -1.17 19.68 -7.30
CA ALA A 154 -2.33 20.20 -8.01
C ALA A 154 -2.90 19.39 -9.20
N SER A 155 -3.67 18.34 -8.90
CA SER A 155 -4.89 18.10 -9.66
C SER A 155 -5.99 17.49 -8.80
N THR A 156 -7.05 18.26 -8.58
CA THR A 156 -8.36 17.77 -8.11
C THR A 156 -9.04 16.97 -9.22
N GLU A 157 -8.65 15.72 -9.41
CA GLU A 157 -9.51 14.70 -10.02
C GLU A 157 -9.43 13.43 -9.18
N ILE A 158 -10.62 12.88 -8.90
CA ILE A 158 -10.83 11.72 -8.04
C ILE A 158 -10.21 10.51 -8.75
N ILE A 159 -9.17 9.92 -8.17
CA ILE A 159 -8.53 8.70 -8.66
C ILE A 159 -9.49 7.51 -8.45
N THR A 160 -10.44 7.33 -9.36
CA THR A 160 -11.04 6.03 -9.63
C THR A 160 -10.16 5.36 -10.71
N ARG A 161 -9.14 4.60 -10.29
CA ARG A 161 -8.21 3.92 -11.20
C ARG A 161 -8.93 2.82 -11.98
N SER A 162 -8.82 2.86 -13.31
CA SER A 162 -9.38 1.88 -14.24
C SER A 162 -8.80 0.49 -13.99
N SER A 163 -9.64 -0.52 -14.17
CA SER A 163 -9.72 -1.77 -13.43
C SER A 163 -9.20 -3.03 -14.16
N GLU A 164 -8.24 -2.89 -15.08
CA GLU A 164 -7.59 -4.05 -15.72
C GLU A 164 -6.10 -3.79 -15.93
N PRO A 165 -5.22 -4.79 -15.73
CA PRO A 165 -3.82 -4.66 -16.13
C PRO A 165 -3.77 -4.36 -17.63
N GLU A 166 -2.88 -3.47 -18.04
CA GLU A 166 -2.54 -3.40 -19.45
C GLU A 166 -1.92 -4.75 -19.85
N GLU A 167 -2.00 -5.15 -21.12
CA GLU A 167 -1.32 -6.37 -21.63
C GLU A 167 0.22 -6.27 -21.52
N GLU A 168 0.75 -5.23 -20.87
CA GLU A 168 2.14 -4.96 -20.62
C GLU A 168 2.58 -5.55 -19.27
N THR A 169 3.77 -6.14 -19.25
CA THR A 169 4.45 -6.56 -18.00
C THR A 169 5.83 -5.94 -17.94
N TRP A 170 6.24 -5.55 -16.74
CA TRP A 170 7.60 -5.08 -16.46
C TRP A 170 8.34 -6.07 -15.57
N GLN A 171 9.66 -6.06 -15.65
CA GLN A 171 10.54 -6.87 -14.82
C GLN A 171 11.67 -5.99 -14.29
N ILE A 172 12.12 -6.24 -13.07
CA ILE A 172 13.36 -5.69 -12.53
C ILE A 172 14.45 -6.74 -12.70
N LEU A 173 15.57 -6.34 -13.30
CA LEU A 173 16.72 -7.18 -13.56
C LEU A 173 17.90 -6.71 -12.73
N GLU A 174 18.69 -7.67 -12.27
CA GLU A 174 19.99 -7.46 -11.61
C GLU A 174 19.91 -6.47 -10.44
N MET A 175 18.84 -6.55 -9.65
CA MET A 175 18.63 -5.61 -8.54
C MET A 175 19.73 -5.76 -7.49
N SER A 176 20.54 -4.72 -7.32
CA SER A 176 21.55 -4.65 -6.30
C SER A 176 21.42 -3.38 -5.46
N ARG A 177 21.89 -3.48 -4.22
CA ARG A 177 21.83 -2.43 -3.24
C ARG A 177 23.01 -2.48 -2.30
N ASN A 178 23.74 -1.39 -2.20
CA ASN A 178 24.97 -1.32 -1.41
C ASN A 178 24.99 -0.05 -0.56
N TYR A 179 25.06 -0.22 0.76
CA TYR A 179 25.32 0.89 1.67
C TYR A 179 26.80 1.27 1.65
N ASP A 180 27.08 2.54 1.37
CA ASP A 180 28.40 3.15 1.53
C ASP A 180 28.49 3.81 2.92
N PRO A 181 29.30 3.28 3.86
CA PRO A 181 29.44 3.84 5.20
C PRO A 181 30.22 5.15 5.25
N VAL A 182 30.97 5.50 4.20
CA VAL A 182 31.76 6.73 4.11
C VAL A 182 30.87 7.88 3.67
N GLU A 183 30.12 7.68 2.58
CA GLU A 183 29.17 8.66 2.05
C GLU A 183 27.82 8.64 2.79
N ARG A 184 27.60 7.62 3.64
CA ARG A 184 26.35 7.38 4.39
C ARG A 184 25.15 7.32 3.45
N SER A 185 25.31 6.69 2.29
CA SER A 185 24.28 6.56 1.27
C SER A 185 24.03 5.10 0.94
N THR A 186 22.81 4.81 0.51
CA THR A 186 22.47 3.50 -0.07
C THR A 186 22.34 3.65 -1.58
N HIS A 187 23.21 2.95 -2.31
CA HIS A 187 23.23 2.91 -3.76
C HIS A 187 22.35 1.76 -4.26
N LEU A 188 21.47 2.01 -5.21
CA LEU A 188 20.66 1.02 -5.92
C LEU A 188 21.02 1.01 -7.40
N ASP A 189 21.29 -0.18 -7.94
CA ASP A 189 21.59 -0.42 -9.35
C ASP A 189 20.69 -1.55 -9.85
N PHE A 190 19.93 -1.29 -10.92
CA PHE A 190 19.07 -2.28 -11.56
C PHE A 190 18.63 -1.87 -12.96
N THR A 191 17.95 -2.76 -13.68
CA THR A 191 17.36 -2.47 -14.99
C THR A 191 15.88 -2.81 -15.03
N ILE A 192 15.06 -1.90 -15.55
CA ILE A 192 13.63 -2.13 -15.83
C ILE A 192 13.52 -2.68 -17.25
N SER A 193 13.07 -3.93 -17.40
CA SER A 193 12.78 -4.56 -18.69
C SER A 193 11.30 -4.43 -19.03
N LEU A 194 10.99 -3.73 -20.12
CA LEU A 194 9.63 -3.47 -20.59
C LEU A 194 9.11 -4.59 -21.51
N ALA A 195 7.79 -4.65 -21.69
CA ALA A 195 7.14 -5.69 -22.51
C ALA A 195 7.59 -5.70 -23.98
N ASN A 196 7.98 -4.55 -24.53
CA ASN A 196 8.48 -4.40 -25.90
C ASN A 196 9.96 -4.82 -26.05
N GLY A 197 10.62 -5.27 -24.97
CA GLY A 197 12.04 -5.64 -24.94
C GLY A 197 13.00 -4.46 -24.80
N SER A 198 12.53 -3.22 -24.64
CA SER A 198 13.41 -2.11 -24.27
C SER A 198 13.73 -2.13 -22.79
N GLU A 199 14.90 -1.59 -22.44
CA GLU A 199 15.41 -1.58 -21.08
C GLU A 199 15.73 -0.16 -20.63
N GLN A 200 15.43 0.14 -19.36
CA GLN A 200 15.81 1.38 -18.69
C GLN A 200 16.68 1.03 -17.48
N HIS A 201 17.95 1.42 -17.53
CA HIS A 201 18.87 1.27 -16.40
C HIS A 201 18.60 2.36 -15.34
N CYS A 202 18.66 1.98 -14.07
CA CYS A 202 18.50 2.82 -12.90
C CYS A 202 19.76 2.74 -12.05
N ASP A 203 20.30 3.90 -11.73
CA ASP A 203 21.42 4.11 -10.81
C ASP A 203 20.97 5.23 -9.87
N ILE A 204 20.76 4.90 -8.59
CA ILE A 204 20.12 5.79 -7.62
C ILE A 204 20.90 5.76 -6.31
N ASP A 205 21.37 6.94 -5.88
CA ASP A 205 21.97 7.14 -4.56
C ASP A 205 20.98 7.78 -3.59
N ILE A 206 20.73 7.11 -2.47
CA ILE A 206 19.86 7.59 -1.39
C ILE A 206 20.71 8.07 -0.21
N PRO A 207 20.90 9.39 -0.03
CA PRO A 207 21.74 9.92 1.04
C PRO A 207 21.11 9.71 2.42
N ASP A 208 21.96 9.63 3.45
CA ASP A 208 21.58 9.51 4.85
C ASP A 208 20.67 8.33 5.19
N THR A 209 20.79 7.24 4.43
CA THR A 209 20.00 6.03 4.65
C THR A 209 20.86 4.77 4.69
N ASP A 210 20.51 3.85 5.58
CA ASP A 210 21.16 2.55 5.72
C ASP A 210 20.47 1.50 4.82
N ASN A 211 20.92 0.24 4.88
CA ASN A 211 20.32 -0.90 4.19
C ASN A 211 18.86 -1.23 4.62
N ASP A 212 18.16 -0.35 5.31
CA ASP A 212 16.74 -0.50 5.63
C ASP A 212 15.95 0.74 5.16
N ALA A 213 16.57 1.53 4.28
CA ALA A 213 16.02 2.77 3.73
C ALA A 213 14.62 2.56 3.16
N THR A 214 13.71 3.47 3.48
CA THR A 214 12.48 3.69 2.72
C THR A 214 12.60 5.04 2.02
N PHE A 215 12.36 5.07 0.72
CA PHE A 215 12.45 6.29 -0.08
C PHE A 215 11.36 6.33 -1.14
N TRP A 216 11.15 7.51 -1.71
CA TRP A 216 10.05 7.76 -2.63
C TRP A 216 10.47 8.58 -3.84
N ALA A 217 9.78 8.32 -4.96
CA ALA A 217 9.84 9.01 -6.25
C ALA A 217 11.24 9.44 -6.71
N GLN A 218 12.23 8.58 -6.51
CA GLN A 218 13.57 8.84 -7.01
C GLN A 218 13.60 8.67 -8.52
N PRO A 219 14.16 9.63 -9.27
CA PRO A 219 14.28 9.52 -10.71
C PRO A 219 15.08 8.27 -11.10
N CYS A 220 14.57 7.51 -12.06
CA CYS A 220 15.34 6.51 -12.78
C CYS A 220 15.32 6.84 -14.27
N GLY A 221 16.47 7.26 -14.79
CA GLY A 221 16.58 7.71 -16.17
C GLY A 221 15.65 8.90 -16.44
N ASN A 222 15.03 8.91 -17.62
CA ASN A 222 14.20 10.03 -18.05
C ASN A 222 12.70 9.80 -17.84
N ASP A 223 12.27 8.54 -17.85
CA ASP A 223 10.86 8.19 -18.00
C ASP A 223 10.27 7.54 -16.75
N PHE A 224 11.11 7.18 -15.77
CA PHE A 224 10.67 6.41 -14.61
C PHE A 224 11.01 7.09 -13.29
N THR A 225 10.20 6.77 -12.29
CA THR A 225 10.44 7.08 -10.88
C THR A 225 10.28 5.82 -10.06
N VAL A 226 11.08 5.70 -9.01
CA VAL A 226 11.17 4.50 -8.18
C VAL A 226 10.95 4.88 -6.73
N SER A 227 10.12 4.10 -6.05
CA SER A 227 9.94 4.17 -4.60
C SER A 227 10.24 2.82 -4.00
N TRP A 228 10.73 2.80 -2.76
CA TRP A 228 11.12 1.60 -2.05
C TRP A 228 10.61 1.67 -0.61
N GLY A 229 9.88 0.65 -0.18
CA GLY A 229 9.46 0.50 1.21
C GLY A 229 10.08 -0.75 1.82
N TYR A 230 10.76 -0.61 2.95
CA TYR A 230 11.31 -1.72 3.73
C TYR A 230 10.50 -1.93 5.01
N LYS A 231 10.38 -3.19 5.43
CA LYS A 231 9.74 -3.58 6.69
C LYS A 231 10.59 -4.59 7.45
N GLU A 232 11.11 -4.17 8.61
CA GLU A 232 12.01 -4.94 9.49
C GLU A 232 11.41 -6.27 9.95
N GLU A 233 10.14 -6.28 10.37
CA GLU A 233 9.47 -7.48 10.90
C GLU A 233 9.44 -8.67 9.92
N ALA A 234 9.36 -8.37 8.62
CA ALA A 234 9.31 -9.37 7.56
C ALA A 234 10.67 -9.54 6.88
N ASP A 235 11.65 -8.69 7.22
CA ASP A 235 12.87 -8.46 6.43
C ASP A 235 12.56 -8.36 4.93
N GLY A 236 11.49 -7.64 4.59
CA GLY A 236 10.92 -7.60 3.25
C GLY A 236 10.84 -6.18 2.72
N ALA A 237 10.93 -6.03 1.40
CA ALA A 237 10.80 -4.74 0.74
C ALA A 237 9.95 -4.80 -0.52
N VAL A 238 9.34 -3.66 -0.83
CA VAL A 238 8.51 -3.46 -2.02
C VAL A 238 9.03 -2.25 -2.79
N MET A 239 9.36 -2.46 -4.06
CA MET A 239 9.63 -1.40 -5.02
C MET A 239 8.34 -1.07 -5.78
N THR A 240 8.03 0.21 -5.88
CA THR A 240 7.04 0.72 -6.85
C THR A 240 7.79 1.41 -7.98
N VAL A 241 7.60 0.94 -9.20
CA VAL A 241 8.14 1.56 -10.41
C VAL A 241 7.01 2.26 -11.14
N CYS A 242 7.26 3.49 -11.54
CA CYS A 242 6.27 4.36 -12.15
C CYS A 242 6.79 4.96 -13.43
N ASN A 243 5.97 4.99 -14.48
CA ASN A 243 6.19 5.80 -15.69
C ASN A 243 5.19 6.97 -15.69
N PRO A 244 5.60 8.18 -15.28
CA PRO A 244 4.72 9.34 -15.23
C PRO A 244 4.18 9.78 -16.58
N GLY A 245 4.98 9.64 -17.64
CA GLY A 245 4.58 10.01 -19.00
C GLY A 245 3.43 9.16 -19.54
N LYS A 246 3.38 7.89 -19.13
CA LYS A 246 2.35 6.94 -19.52
C LYS A 246 1.24 6.73 -18.49
N LYS A 247 1.40 7.26 -17.27
CA LYS A 247 0.50 6.99 -16.14
C LYS A 247 0.35 5.49 -15.90
N GLN A 248 1.48 4.82 -15.73
CA GLN A 248 1.57 3.38 -15.58
C GLN A 248 2.47 3.02 -14.41
N ASN A 249 2.12 2.02 -13.61
CA ASN A 249 2.98 1.55 -12.53
C ASN A 249 2.95 0.03 -12.35
N ALA A 250 4.00 -0.47 -11.70
CA ALA A 250 4.14 -1.87 -11.30
C ALA A 250 4.81 -1.95 -9.93
N TRP A 251 4.59 -3.06 -9.23
CA TRP A 251 5.15 -3.32 -7.91
C TRP A 251 5.99 -4.59 -7.93
N PHE A 252 7.07 -4.60 -7.16
CA PHE A 252 8.01 -5.72 -7.09
C PHE A 252 8.40 -5.94 -5.64
N GLY A 253 8.47 -7.19 -5.20
CA GLY A 253 8.75 -7.54 -3.80
C GLY A 253 9.98 -8.43 -3.67
N TRP A 254 10.72 -8.24 -2.58
CA TRP A 254 11.84 -9.08 -2.19
C TRP A 254 11.83 -9.33 -0.69
N ASP A 255 12.48 -10.41 -0.28
CA ASP A 255 12.66 -10.85 1.10
C ASP A 255 14.15 -10.92 1.46
N ARG A 256 14.44 -11.08 2.76
CA ARG A 256 15.81 -11.22 3.31
C ARG A 256 16.74 -10.04 2.96
N ILE A 257 16.15 -8.84 2.87
CA ILE A 257 16.78 -7.62 2.36
C ILE A 257 17.99 -7.18 3.21
N SER A 258 17.88 -7.34 4.53
CA SER A 258 18.93 -6.91 5.47
C SER A 258 20.25 -7.66 5.30
N ASN A 259 20.21 -8.87 4.72
CA ASN A 259 21.36 -9.76 4.60
C ASN A 259 21.88 -9.93 3.16
N GLN A 260 21.26 -9.26 2.19
CA GLN A 260 21.57 -9.44 0.77
C GLN A 260 21.70 -8.09 0.07
N ALA A 261 22.89 -7.83 -0.47
CA ALA A 261 23.13 -6.69 -1.34
C ALA A 261 22.61 -6.96 -2.76
N ASP A 262 22.74 -8.20 -3.24
CA ASP A 262 22.23 -8.63 -4.53
C ASP A 262 20.90 -9.37 -4.34
N LEU A 263 19.84 -8.84 -4.93
CA LEU A 263 18.47 -9.33 -4.87
C LEU A 263 18.04 -10.01 -6.18
N GLY A 264 18.85 -9.92 -7.23
CA GLY A 264 18.62 -10.54 -8.53
C GLY A 264 17.37 -10.04 -9.26
N ASP A 265 16.86 -10.89 -10.16
CA ASP A 265 15.73 -10.57 -11.01
C ASP A 265 14.39 -10.78 -10.29
N SER A 266 13.44 -9.86 -10.50
CA SER A 266 12.05 -10.05 -10.11
C SER A 266 11.30 -10.94 -11.12
N PRO A 267 10.14 -11.48 -10.76
CA PRO A 267 9.14 -11.91 -11.74
C PRO A 267 8.68 -10.75 -12.63
N ARG A 268 8.11 -11.09 -13.79
CA ARG A 268 7.37 -10.13 -14.62
C ARG A 268 6.04 -9.83 -13.97
N ASN A 269 5.80 -8.57 -13.65
CA ASN A 269 4.57 -8.11 -13.03
C ASN A 269 3.74 -7.27 -14.00
N PRO A 270 2.41 -7.40 -13.98
CA PRO A 270 1.53 -6.60 -14.82
C PRO A 270 1.68 -5.10 -14.54
N VAL A 271 1.47 -4.32 -15.58
CA VAL A 271 1.46 -2.86 -15.53
C VAL A 271 0.03 -2.39 -15.38
N TYR A 272 -0.19 -1.45 -14.46
CA TYR A 272 -1.50 -0.94 -14.17
C TYR A 272 -1.61 0.53 -14.54
N PRO A 273 -2.78 0.97 -15.04
CA PRO A 273 -3.08 2.38 -15.15
C PRO A 273 -2.99 3.05 -13.77
N GLY A 274 -2.26 4.15 -13.72
CA GLY A 274 -1.89 4.75 -12.45
C GLY A 274 -1.28 6.12 -12.58
N ASP A 275 -1.87 7.10 -11.90
CA ASP A 275 -1.18 8.37 -11.72
C ASP A 275 0.06 8.12 -10.87
N CYS A 276 1.21 8.27 -11.54
CA CYS A 276 2.57 8.24 -11.01
C CYS A 276 3.03 9.60 -10.51
N GLN A 277 2.08 10.52 -10.39
CA GLN A 277 2.38 11.81 -9.84
C GLN A 277 2.68 11.59 -8.38
#